data_AF-A0A1Q3QC70-F1
#
_entry.id   AF-A0A1Q3QC70-F1
#
_cell.length_a   1.000
_cell.length_b   1.000
_cell.length_c   1.000
_cell.angle_alpha   90.00
_cell.angle_beta   90.00
_cell.angle_gamma   90.00
#
_symmetry.space_group_name_H-M   'P 1'
#
loop_
_entity.id
_entity.type
_entity.pdbx_description
1 polymer ?
#
loop_
_entity_poly.entity_id
_entity_poly.type
_entity_poly.pdbx_seq_one_letter_code
_entity_poly.pdbx_strand_id
1 'polypeptide(L)'
;MRKLLLIVGSLLFYVSSSFSQADFRIMFYNVENLFDTTDDPLKNDDEFLPAGLMNWKPWKYREKLKNITRVITAVGGMQSPALVGLCEVENDSVLFDLTRRSPLRAQGYEYIVTNSPDERGMDVALLYQRHQFNLLEKNEYEVIFRDKATRPTRNLLHAAGRVVSGDTLDVFVCHWPSRSGGRRESEPARIDAATLLRRKTDSLFAIRGNANIVIMGDFNDCPDDKSIFRTLKARSLNYHRSDKELYNMFFHRLKEKNFGTYFFQGRWEVLDQFIVSGNLLTDDNPIYIKGREAHIFKPGFLLEEEKASGIKRPYRTYYGPRYNGGFSDHLPVYIDFKINRPR
;
A
#
# COMPACT_ATOMS: atom_id res chain seq x y z
N MET A 1 44.61 46.77 -47.71
CA MET A 1 43.28 46.15 -47.46
C MET A 1 43.37 44.72 -47.97
N ARG A 2 43.11 43.60 -47.27
CA ARG A 2 42.58 43.21 -45.95
C ARG A 2 43.29 41.89 -45.58
N LYS A 3 43.70 41.70 -44.32
CA LYS A 3 44.13 40.39 -43.79
C LYS A 3 42.88 39.59 -43.42
N LEU A 4 42.70 38.41 -43.99
CA LEU A 4 41.58 37.51 -43.67
C LEU A 4 42.03 36.57 -42.55
N LEU A 5 41.58 36.82 -41.32
CA LEU A 5 41.73 35.88 -40.20
C LEU A 5 40.67 34.77 -40.36
N LEU A 6 41.12 33.53 -40.59
CA LEU A 6 40.30 32.34 -40.45
C LEU A 6 40.26 31.95 -38.97
N ILE A 7 39.15 32.27 -38.31
CA ILE A 7 38.84 31.78 -36.97
C ILE A 7 38.21 30.39 -37.15
N VAL A 8 38.97 29.34 -36.80
CA VAL A 8 38.45 27.98 -36.70
C VAL A 8 37.69 27.89 -35.36
N GLY A 9 36.36 28.05 -35.41
CA GLY A 9 35.50 27.87 -34.26
C GLY A 9 35.31 26.38 -33.97
N SER A 10 35.90 25.89 -32.88
CA SER A 10 35.61 24.57 -32.32
C SER A 10 34.19 24.55 -31.75
N LEU A 11 33.25 23.88 -32.42
CA LEU A 11 31.94 23.56 -31.87
C LEU A 11 32.11 22.55 -30.72
N LEU A 12 32.14 23.04 -29.48
CA LEU A 12 31.90 22.23 -28.29
C LEU A 12 30.40 21.88 -28.26
N PHE A 13 30.04 20.68 -28.71
CA PHE A 13 28.73 20.12 -28.43
C PHE A 13 28.61 19.86 -26.93
N TYR A 14 27.97 20.77 -26.20
CA TYR A 14 27.45 20.47 -24.88
C TYR A 14 26.37 19.40 -25.05
N VAL A 15 26.73 18.14 -24.81
CA VAL A 15 25.76 17.07 -24.62
C VAL A 15 25.10 17.32 -23.28
N SER A 16 24.01 18.10 -23.30
CA SER A 16 23.09 18.20 -22.18
C SER A 16 22.58 16.80 -21.89
N SER A 17 23.04 16.20 -20.81
CA SER A 17 22.56 14.91 -20.34
C SER A 17 21.14 15.10 -19.82
N SER A 18 20.13 14.93 -20.67
CA SER A 18 18.74 14.92 -20.25
C SER A 18 18.47 13.63 -19.49
N PHE A 19 18.36 13.71 -18.16
CA PHE A 19 17.91 12.59 -17.35
C PHE A 19 16.42 12.34 -17.64
N SER A 20 16.11 11.20 -18.25
CA SER A 20 14.72 10.74 -18.32
C SER A 20 14.32 10.28 -16.92
N GLN A 21 13.55 11.10 -16.21
CA GLN A 21 12.91 10.70 -14.96
C GLN A 21 11.77 9.74 -15.28
N ALA A 22 11.83 8.53 -14.73
CA ALA A 22 10.68 7.63 -14.74
C ALA A 22 9.80 7.96 -13.54
N ASP A 23 8.51 8.18 -13.78
CA ASP A 23 7.53 8.26 -12.70
C ASP A 23 7.29 6.84 -12.16
N PHE A 24 7.41 6.67 -10.85
CA PHE A 24 7.22 5.40 -10.18
C PHE A 24 6.21 5.57 -9.05
N ARG A 25 4.99 5.07 -9.27
CA ARG A 25 3.88 5.20 -8.31
C ARG A 25 3.72 3.90 -7.52
N ILE A 26 3.65 4.02 -6.19
CA ILE A 26 3.24 2.93 -5.30
C ILE A 26 1.86 3.28 -4.75
N MET A 27 0.94 2.31 -4.73
CA MET A 27 -0.35 2.46 -4.06
C MET A 27 -0.62 1.31 -3.10
N PHE A 28 -1.47 1.58 -2.10
CA PHE A 28 -2.03 0.57 -1.21
C PHE A 28 -3.54 0.71 -1.15
N TYR A 29 -4.25 -0.43 -1.06
CA TYR A 29 -5.70 -0.46 -0.98
C TYR A 29 -6.21 -1.66 -0.18
N ASN A 30 -6.90 -1.41 0.94
CA ASN A 30 -7.78 -2.41 1.54
C ASN A 30 -8.99 -2.62 0.62
N VAL A 31 -9.13 -3.83 0.07
CA VAL A 31 -10.15 -4.12 -0.93
C VAL A 31 -11.47 -4.57 -0.34
N GLU A 32 -11.67 -4.57 0.99
CA GLU A 32 -12.90 -4.99 1.69
C GLU A 32 -13.38 -6.40 1.25
N ASN A 33 -12.89 -7.43 1.94
CA ASN A 33 -13.33 -8.82 1.85
C ASN A 33 -13.40 -9.38 0.42
N LEU A 34 -12.25 -9.43 -0.27
CA LEU A 34 -12.18 -10.04 -1.59
C LEU A 34 -12.04 -11.57 -1.49
N PHE A 35 -13.19 -12.22 -1.29
CA PHE A 35 -13.38 -13.67 -1.38
C PHE A 35 -13.76 -14.09 -2.80
N ASP A 36 -13.36 -15.29 -3.21
CA ASP A 36 -13.96 -16.04 -4.31
C ASP A 36 -15.34 -16.59 -3.89
N THR A 37 -15.88 -17.58 -4.60
CA THR A 37 -17.25 -18.10 -4.33
C THR A 37 -17.26 -19.60 -4.04
N THR A 38 -16.11 -20.15 -3.68
CA THR A 38 -15.85 -21.56 -3.45
C THR A 38 -15.44 -21.72 -2.00
N ASP A 39 -15.99 -22.73 -1.33
CA ASP A 39 -15.67 -23.05 0.05
C ASP A 39 -14.21 -23.50 0.19
N ASP A 40 -13.46 -22.83 1.06
CA ASP A 40 -12.18 -23.33 1.60
C ASP A 40 -12.43 -23.96 2.98
N PRO A 41 -12.48 -25.30 3.09
CA PRO A 41 -12.82 -25.99 4.35
C PRO A 41 -11.78 -25.81 5.46
N LEU A 42 -10.64 -25.16 5.19
CA LEU A 42 -9.62 -24.83 6.17
C LEU A 42 -9.75 -23.39 6.70
N LYS A 43 -10.66 -22.58 6.14
CA LYS A 43 -10.87 -21.17 6.49
C LYS A 43 -12.33 -20.92 6.88
N ASN A 44 -12.55 -19.80 7.56
CA ASN A 44 -13.87 -19.31 7.96
C ASN A 44 -14.40 -18.32 6.91
N ASP A 45 -14.70 -18.81 5.72
CA ASP A 45 -15.17 -18.05 4.54
C ASP A 45 -16.67 -18.26 4.24
N ASP A 46 -17.35 -19.19 4.93
CA ASP A 46 -18.77 -19.54 4.81
C ASP A 46 -19.73 -18.35 4.58
N GLU A 47 -19.51 -17.25 5.30
CA GLU A 47 -20.34 -16.04 5.19
C GLU A 47 -20.33 -15.46 3.77
N PHE A 48 -19.23 -15.61 3.05
CA PHE A 48 -18.97 -15.16 1.69
C PHE A 48 -19.14 -16.27 0.64
N LEU A 49 -19.95 -17.28 0.93
CA LEU A 49 -20.41 -18.22 -0.08
C LEU A 49 -21.73 -17.79 -0.74
N PRO A 50 -22.09 -18.36 -1.92
CA PRO A 50 -23.37 -18.06 -2.56
C PRO A 50 -24.58 -18.34 -1.66
N ALA A 51 -24.50 -19.33 -0.77
CA ALA A 51 -25.54 -19.66 0.19
C ALA A 51 -25.32 -19.02 1.59
N GLY A 52 -24.18 -18.34 1.79
CA GLY A 52 -23.81 -17.71 3.04
C GLY A 52 -24.58 -16.44 3.37
N LEU A 53 -24.34 -15.90 4.56
CA LEU A 53 -24.99 -14.70 5.10
C LEU A 53 -24.91 -13.48 4.16
N MET A 54 -23.75 -13.29 3.51
CA MET A 54 -23.51 -12.17 2.60
C MET A 54 -24.12 -12.41 1.21
N ASN A 55 -24.63 -13.62 0.95
CA ASN A 55 -25.18 -14.05 -0.35
C ASN A 55 -24.22 -13.69 -1.49
N TRP A 56 -22.95 -14.07 -1.34
CA TRP A 56 -21.87 -13.67 -2.24
C TRP A 56 -21.92 -14.51 -3.52
N LYS A 57 -22.65 -13.99 -4.51
CA LYS A 57 -22.85 -14.66 -5.79
C LYS A 57 -21.68 -14.42 -6.75
N PRO A 58 -21.44 -15.33 -7.72
CA PRO A 58 -20.37 -15.16 -8.72
C PRO A 58 -20.41 -13.83 -9.48
N TRP A 59 -21.59 -13.25 -9.69
CA TRP A 59 -21.69 -11.93 -10.35
C TRP A 59 -21.21 -10.78 -9.44
N LYS A 60 -21.40 -10.87 -8.12
CA LYS A 60 -20.89 -9.87 -7.15
C LYS A 60 -19.37 -9.92 -7.09
N TYR A 61 -18.81 -11.13 -7.05
CA TYR A 61 -17.37 -11.35 -7.13
C TYR A 61 -16.75 -10.76 -8.40
N ARG A 62 -17.33 -11.04 -9.58
CA ARG A 62 -16.89 -10.45 -10.86
C ARG A 62 -16.98 -8.92 -10.86
N GLU A 63 -18.02 -8.35 -10.25
CA GLU A 63 -18.17 -6.90 -10.14
C GLU A 63 -17.11 -6.31 -9.19
N LYS A 64 -16.80 -6.98 -8.09
CA LYS A 64 -15.73 -6.61 -7.17
C LYS A 64 -14.37 -6.55 -7.87
N LEU A 65 -14.02 -7.56 -8.67
CA LEU A 65 -12.78 -7.56 -9.46
C LEU A 65 -12.71 -6.39 -10.44
N LYS A 66 -13.83 -6.05 -11.11
CA LYS A 66 -13.90 -4.87 -12.00
C LYS A 66 -13.76 -3.56 -11.22
N ASN A 67 -14.40 -3.45 -10.06
CA ASN A 67 -14.32 -2.27 -9.21
C ASN A 67 -12.88 -2.04 -8.74
N ILE A 68 -12.19 -3.07 -8.25
CA ILE A 68 -10.77 -3.01 -7.88
C ILE A 68 -9.91 -2.59 -9.07
N THR A 69 -10.15 -3.18 -10.25
CA THR A 69 -9.46 -2.80 -11.48
C THR A 69 -9.66 -1.32 -11.81
N ARG A 70 -10.89 -0.81 -11.70
CA ARG A 70 -11.22 0.59 -11.94
C ARG A 70 -10.48 1.50 -10.97
N VAL A 71 -10.37 1.12 -9.70
CA VAL A 71 -9.59 1.87 -8.70
C VAL A 71 -8.11 1.90 -9.07
N ILE A 72 -7.48 0.75 -9.31
CA ILE A 72 -6.04 0.68 -9.67
C ILE A 72 -5.75 1.51 -10.92
N THR A 73 -6.60 1.39 -11.94
CA THR A 73 -6.47 2.16 -13.19
C THR A 73 -6.60 3.67 -12.93
N ALA A 74 -7.59 4.08 -12.13
CA ALA A 74 -7.84 5.49 -11.84
C ALA A 74 -6.72 6.11 -10.97
N VAL A 75 -6.18 5.36 -10.01
CA VAL A 75 -5.00 5.76 -9.24
C VAL A 75 -3.76 5.86 -10.12
N GLY A 76 -3.61 5.00 -11.13
CA GLY A 76 -2.52 5.10 -12.11
C GLY A 76 -2.59 6.34 -13.01
N GLY A 77 -3.80 6.71 -13.45
CA GLY A 77 -3.97 7.78 -14.43
C GLY A 77 -3.42 7.37 -15.80
N MET A 78 -2.36 8.03 -16.28
CA MET A 78 -1.77 7.73 -17.59
C MET A 78 -0.86 6.49 -17.59
N GLN A 79 -0.39 6.06 -16.41
CA GLN A 79 0.51 4.91 -16.27
C GLN A 79 0.05 4.02 -15.12
N SER A 80 0.19 2.71 -15.27
CA SER A 80 -0.09 1.77 -14.20
C SER A 80 0.85 2.02 -13.00
N PRO A 81 0.34 2.00 -11.75
CA PRO A 81 1.21 2.01 -10.57
C PRO A 81 2.28 0.92 -10.68
N ALA A 82 3.53 1.25 -10.36
CA ALA A 82 4.62 0.29 -10.39
C ALA A 82 4.40 -0.85 -9.39
N LEU A 83 3.85 -0.52 -8.23
CA LEU A 83 3.54 -1.42 -7.13
C LEU A 83 2.14 -1.14 -6.58
N VAL A 84 1.38 -2.21 -6.31
CA VAL A 84 0.05 -2.15 -5.68
C VAL A 84 0.02 -3.12 -4.51
N GLY A 85 0.05 -2.61 -3.29
CA GLY A 85 -0.21 -3.40 -2.09
C GLY A 85 -1.71 -3.57 -1.86
N LEU A 86 -2.16 -4.77 -1.54
CA LEU A 86 -3.56 -5.07 -1.22
C LEU A 86 -3.63 -5.81 0.12
N CYS A 87 -4.74 -5.62 0.84
CA CYS A 87 -5.12 -6.50 1.95
C CYS A 87 -6.60 -6.88 1.86
N GLU A 88 -7.02 -7.86 2.67
CA GLU A 88 -8.34 -8.49 2.57
C GLU A 88 -8.53 -9.24 1.24
N VAL A 89 -7.48 -9.95 0.83
CA VAL A 89 -7.47 -10.83 -0.32
C VAL A 89 -7.49 -12.27 0.19
N GLU A 90 -8.42 -13.09 -0.29
CA GLU A 90 -8.57 -14.45 0.25
C GLU A 90 -7.36 -15.36 0.02
N ASN A 91 -6.93 -15.48 -1.24
CA ASN A 91 -5.94 -16.47 -1.62
C ASN A 91 -5.33 -16.16 -3.00
N ASP A 92 -4.48 -17.08 -3.48
CA ASP A 92 -3.87 -17.01 -4.81
C ASP A 92 -4.91 -17.02 -5.96
N SER A 93 -5.98 -17.82 -5.82
CA SER A 93 -7.05 -17.96 -6.82
C SER A 93 -7.67 -16.59 -7.15
N VAL A 94 -7.92 -15.81 -6.10
CA VAL A 94 -8.50 -14.48 -6.20
C VAL A 94 -7.58 -13.51 -6.94
N LEU A 95 -6.28 -13.54 -6.66
CA LEU A 95 -5.32 -12.69 -7.38
C LEU A 95 -5.08 -13.14 -8.81
N PHE A 96 -5.11 -14.44 -9.06
CA PHE A 96 -5.09 -14.96 -10.42
C PHE A 96 -6.28 -14.40 -11.21
N ASP A 97 -7.49 -14.48 -10.65
CA ASP A 97 -8.69 -13.95 -11.29
C ASP A 97 -8.62 -12.42 -11.47
N LEU A 98 -8.14 -11.69 -10.47
CA LEU A 98 -7.91 -10.25 -10.58
C LEU A 98 -6.91 -9.93 -11.69
N THR A 99 -5.76 -10.57 -11.75
CA THR A 99 -4.66 -10.19 -12.66
C THR A 99 -4.73 -10.85 -14.04
N ARG A 100 -5.52 -11.91 -14.21
CA ARG A 100 -5.62 -12.68 -15.46
C ARG A 100 -7.02 -12.67 -16.07
N ARG A 101 -8.08 -12.69 -15.26
CA ARG A 101 -9.47 -12.82 -15.74
C ARG A 101 -10.30 -11.53 -15.66
N SER A 102 -9.83 -10.52 -14.94
CA SER A 102 -10.45 -9.19 -14.94
C SER A 102 -9.90 -8.29 -16.06
N PRO A 103 -10.42 -7.04 -16.22
CA PRO A 103 -9.82 -6.07 -17.13
C PRO A 103 -8.39 -5.66 -16.73
N LEU A 104 -7.95 -5.90 -15.49
CA LEU A 104 -6.60 -5.56 -15.02
C LEU A 104 -5.50 -6.32 -15.77
N ARG A 105 -5.83 -7.45 -16.41
CA ARG A 105 -4.90 -8.22 -17.24
C ARG A 105 -4.17 -7.36 -18.29
N ALA A 106 -4.82 -6.31 -18.78
CA ALA A 106 -4.24 -5.39 -19.75
C ALA A 106 -3.03 -4.62 -19.20
N GLN A 107 -2.90 -4.50 -17.88
CA GLN A 107 -1.79 -3.83 -17.23
C GLN A 107 -0.61 -4.77 -16.92
N GLY A 108 -0.75 -6.09 -17.11
CA GLY A 108 0.38 -7.03 -17.09
C GLY A 108 1.09 -7.19 -15.74
N TYR A 109 0.39 -7.02 -14.62
CA TYR A 109 0.95 -7.22 -13.28
C TYR A 109 1.35 -8.68 -13.03
N GLU A 110 2.52 -8.89 -12.43
CA GLU A 110 2.78 -10.08 -11.63
C GLU A 110 2.39 -9.83 -10.19
N TYR A 111 2.28 -10.88 -9.38
CA TYR A 111 1.90 -10.75 -7.98
C TYR A 111 2.56 -11.77 -7.06
N ILE A 112 2.57 -11.42 -5.78
CA ILE A 112 2.87 -12.32 -4.67
C ILE A 112 1.79 -12.10 -3.59
N VAL A 113 1.37 -13.18 -2.95
CA VAL A 113 0.38 -13.19 -1.85
C VAL A 113 0.93 -13.98 -0.68
N THR A 114 0.57 -13.61 0.54
CA THR A 114 0.90 -14.40 1.74
C THR A 114 0.04 -15.64 1.85
N ASN A 115 0.47 -16.59 2.67
CA ASN A 115 -0.39 -17.67 3.17
C ASN A 115 -0.35 -17.62 4.70
N SER A 116 -1.28 -16.87 5.28
CA SER A 116 -1.26 -16.56 6.71
C SER A 116 -2.03 -17.57 7.55
N PRO A 117 -1.70 -17.70 8.86
CA PRO A 117 -2.48 -18.51 9.79
C PRO A 117 -3.83 -17.87 10.16
N ASP A 118 -4.15 -16.69 9.62
CA ASP A 118 -5.45 -16.02 9.78
C ASP A 118 -6.61 -16.98 9.44
N GLU A 119 -7.53 -17.13 10.39
CA GLU A 119 -8.63 -18.08 10.30
C GLU A 119 -9.62 -17.73 9.18
N ARG A 120 -9.73 -16.45 8.79
CA ARG A 120 -10.62 -16.01 7.71
C ARG A 120 -9.97 -16.04 6.33
N GLY A 121 -8.65 -16.26 6.27
CA GLY A 121 -7.89 -16.22 5.01
C GLY A 121 -7.77 -14.82 4.43
N MET A 122 -7.74 -13.74 5.21
CA MET A 122 -7.71 -12.36 4.64
C MET A 122 -6.29 -11.82 4.42
N ASP A 123 -5.53 -12.51 3.57
CA ASP A 123 -4.13 -12.29 3.25
C ASP A 123 -3.79 -10.90 2.66
N VAL A 124 -2.49 -10.61 2.62
CA VAL A 124 -1.92 -9.41 1.98
C VAL A 124 -1.19 -9.78 0.71
N ALA A 125 -1.18 -8.86 -0.25
CA ALA A 125 -0.59 -9.07 -1.56
C ALA A 125 0.19 -7.87 -2.06
N LEU A 126 1.14 -8.13 -2.95
CA LEU A 126 1.85 -7.12 -3.72
C LEU A 126 1.76 -7.48 -5.21
N LEU A 127 1.12 -6.62 -5.99
CA LEU A 127 1.19 -6.66 -7.45
C LEU A 127 2.31 -5.73 -7.91
N TYR A 128 3.06 -6.14 -8.92
CA TYR A 128 4.23 -5.38 -9.39
C TYR A 128 4.40 -5.41 -10.91
N GLN A 129 4.83 -4.28 -11.45
CA GLN A 129 5.22 -4.11 -12.84
C GLN A 129 6.66 -4.59 -13.04
N ARG A 130 6.86 -5.75 -13.67
CA ARG A 130 8.21 -6.35 -13.84
C ARG A 130 9.25 -5.42 -14.49
N HIS A 131 8.81 -4.55 -15.39
CA HIS A 131 9.69 -3.60 -16.07
C HIS A 131 10.13 -2.43 -15.17
N GLN A 132 9.48 -2.22 -14.02
CA GLN A 132 9.82 -1.16 -13.06
C GLN A 132 10.40 -1.71 -11.75
N PHE A 133 9.98 -2.92 -11.35
CA PHE A 133 10.41 -3.60 -10.14
C PHE A 133 10.72 -5.06 -10.44
N ASN A 134 12.00 -5.41 -10.44
CA ASN A 134 12.47 -6.78 -10.58
C ASN A 134 12.55 -7.42 -9.19
N LEU A 135 11.60 -8.28 -8.85
CA LEU A 135 11.57 -9.00 -7.57
C LEU A 135 12.83 -9.86 -7.42
N LEU A 136 13.56 -9.66 -6.33
CA LEU A 136 14.75 -10.43 -5.98
C LEU A 136 14.46 -11.47 -4.90
N GLU A 137 13.68 -11.08 -3.89
CA GLU A 137 13.39 -11.92 -2.73
C GLU A 137 11.98 -11.64 -2.19
N LYS A 138 11.32 -12.69 -1.74
CA LYS A 138 10.05 -12.63 -0.99
C LYS A 138 10.24 -13.33 0.34
N ASN A 139 9.76 -12.70 1.40
CA ASN A 139 9.65 -13.27 2.73
C ASN A 139 8.26 -13.00 3.32
N GLU A 140 7.85 -13.87 4.24
CA GLU A 140 6.66 -13.71 5.07
C GLU A 140 7.07 -13.81 6.53
N TYR A 141 6.55 -12.90 7.35
CA TYR A 141 6.85 -12.89 8.78
C TYR A 141 5.56 -13.02 9.58
N GLU A 142 5.40 -14.16 10.23
CA GLU A 142 4.28 -14.44 11.13
C GLU A 142 4.37 -13.59 12.40
N VAL A 143 3.24 -12.97 12.76
CA VAL A 143 3.10 -12.21 14.01
C VAL A 143 2.77 -13.18 15.14
N ILE A 144 3.76 -13.44 16.00
CA ILE A 144 3.57 -14.25 17.20
C ILE A 144 3.15 -13.35 18.36
N PHE A 145 1.92 -13.53 18.83
CA PHE A 145 1.38 -12.76 19.94
C PHE A 145 1.96 -13.20 21.29
N ARG A 146 2.16 -12.21 22.17
CA ARG A 146 2.53 -12.44 23.58
C ARG A 146 1.40 -13.09 24.34
N ASP A 147 0.18 -12.62 24.13
CA ASP A 147 -1.02 -13.28 24.64
C ASP A 147 -1.39 -14.47 23.74
N LYS A 148 -1.31 -15.68 24.30
CA LYS A 148 -1.59 -16.93 23.59
C LYS A 148 -3.08 -17.16 23.34
N ALA A 149 -3.97 -16.40 23.98
CA ALA A 149 -5.40 -16.42 23.69
C ALA A 149 -5.76 -15.56 22.47
N THR A 150 -4.86 -14.67 22.02
CA THR A 150 -5.08 -13.88 20.81
C THR A 150 -5.07 -14.79 19.59
N ARG A 151 -6.14 -14.73 18.80
CA ARG A 151 -6.27 -15.49 17.55
C ARG A 151 -5.14 -15.14 16.57
N PRO A 152 -4.70 -16.08 15.73
CA PRO A 152 -3.71 -15.80 14.68
C PRO A 152 -4.15 -14.65 13.76
N THR A 153 -3.17 -14.00 13.13
CA THR A 153 -3.40 -12.88 12.22
C THR A 153 -2.66 -13.08 10.90
N ARG A 154 -2.78 -12.09 10.02
CA ARG A 154 -2.04 -11.99 8.77
C ARG A 154 -0.54 -11.82 8.99
N ASN A 155 0.25 -12.48 8.14
CA ASN A 155 1.69 -12.30 8.05
C ASN A 155 2.03 -10.90 7.53
N LEU A 156 3.23 -10.42 7.85
CA LEU A 156 3.83 -9.27 7.16
C LEU A 156 4.50 -9.78 5.88
N LEU A 157 4.10 -9.26 4.72
CA LEU A 157 4.77 -9.53 3.46
C LEU A 157 5.98 -8.61 3.32
N HIS A 158 7.14 -9.17 2.99
CA HIS A 158 8.34 -8.42 2.65
C HIS A 158 8.84 -8.83 1.27
N ALA A 159 9.00 -7.86 0.38
CA ALA A 159 9.58 -8.04 -0.95
C ALA A 159 10.77 -7.11 -1.13
N ALA A 160 11.92 -7.67 -1.50
CA ALA A 160 13.06 -6.89 -1.95
C ALA A 160 13.12 -6.97 -3.48
N GLY A 161 13.21 -5.82 -4.15
CA GLY A 161 13.32 -5.78 -5.60
C GLY A 161 14.23 -4.68 -6.09
N ARG A 162 14.80 -4.89 -7.28
CA ARG A 162 15.62 -3.89 -7.97
C ARG A 162 14.71 -2.98 -8.79
N VAL A 163 14.81 -1.67 -8.56
CA VAL A 163 14.10 -0.66 -9.34
C VAL A 163 14.92 -0.19 -10.54
N VAL A 164 14.33 0.59 -11.44
CA VAL A 164 15.00 1.04 -12.68
C VAL A 164 16.24 1.92 -12.47
N SER A 165 16.47 2.46 -11.26
CA SER A 165 17.74 3.12 -10.91
C SER A 165 18.90 2.12 -10.74
N GLY A 166 18.61 0.82 -10.67
CA GLY A 166 19.56 -0.22 -10.31
C GLY A 166 19.69 -0.44 -8.80
N ASP A 167 19.10 0.42 -7.96
CA ASP A 167 19.09 0.27 -6.50
C ASP A 167 18.02 -0.73 -6.03
N THR A 168 18.13 -1.17 -4.78
CA THR A 168 17.18 -2.09 -4.13
C THR A 168 16.14 -1.29 -3.35
N LEU A 169 14.88 -1.69 -3.45
CA LEU A 169 13.75 -1.19 -2.67
C LEU A 169 13.17 -2.37 -1.86
N ASP A 170 13.17 -2.24 -0.54
CA ASP A 170 12.46 -3.15 0.37
C ASP A 170 11.02 -2.64 0.56
N VAL A 171 10.07 -3.53 0.35
CA VAL A 171 8.64 -3.21 0.39
C VAL A 171 7.96 -4.13 1.40
N PHE A 172 7.30 -3.54 2.40
CA PHE A 172 6.45 -4.25 3.35
C PHE A 172 4.99 -3.98 3.06
N VAL A 173 4.16 -5.03 3.03
CA VAL A 173 2.70 -4.92 3.01
C VAL A 173 2.13 -5.51 4.29
N CYS A 174 1.29 -4.73 4.98
CA CYS A 174 0.79 -5.03 6.31
C CYS A 174 -0.75 -4.99 6.35
N HIS A 175 -1.34 -5.88 7.16
CA HIS A 175 -2.73 -5.76 7.61
C HIS A 175 -2.80 -6.17 9.08
N TRP A 176 -2.84 -5.18 9.97
CA TRP A 176 -2.77 -5.41 11.42
C TRP A 176 -4.11 -5.82 12.02
N PRO A 177 -4.10 -6.46 13.21
CA PRO A 177 -5.33 -6.83 13.92
C PRO A 177 -6.32 -5.68 14.07
N SER A 178 -7.58 -5.94 13.74
CA SER A 178 -8.64 -4.93 13.76
C SER A 178 -9.02 -4.50 15.18
N ARG A 179 -9.86 -3.45 15.28
CA ARG A 179 -10.34 -2.90 16.56
C ARG A 179 -11.63 -3.56 17.08
N SER A 180 -11.92 -4.82 16.73
CA SER A 180 -13.21 -5.47 17.00
C SER A 180 -13.58 -5.59 18.49
N GLY A 181 -12.62 -5.80 19.39
CA GLY A 181 -12.80 -5.73 20.86
C GLY A 181 -12.77 -4.29 21.43
N GLY A 182 -12.76 -3.28 20.57
CA GLY A 182 -12.46 -1.91 20.94
C GLY A 182 -10.96 -1.63 20.99
N ARG A 183 -10.61 -0.34 20.91
CA ARG A 183 -9.22 0.11 20.71
C ARG A 183 -8.27 -0.37 21.81
N ARG A 184 -8.70 -0.32 23.08
CA ARG A 184 -7.88 -0.65 24.25
C ARG A 184 -7.58 -2.15 24.35
N GLU A 185 -8.58 -2.99 24.12
CA GLU A 185 -8.44 -4.45 24.21
C GLU A 185 -7.57 -5.00 23.07
N SER A 186 -7.72 -4.44 21.87
CA SER A 186 -6.98 -4.86 20.68
C SER A 186 -5.59 -4.23 20.51
N GLU A 187 -5.26 -3.17 21.27
CA GLU A 187 -3.95 -2.45 21.18
C GLU A 187 -2.72 -3.37 21.35
N PRO A 188 -2.68 -4.32 22.32
CA PRO A 188 -1.51 -5.17 22.52
C PRO A 188 -1.13 -6.00 21.29
N ALA A 189 -2.11 -6.54 20.56
CA ALA A 189 -1.89 -7.31 19.34
C ALA A 189 -1.25 -6.45 18.24
N ARG A 190 -1.68 -5.20 18.08
CA ARG A 190 -1.06 -4.25 17.14
C ARG A 190 0.33 -3.82 17.58
N ILE A 191 0.59 -3.72 18.90
CA ILE A 191 1.95 -3.49 19.41
C ILE A 191 2.88 -4.66 19.08
N ASP A 192 2.39 -5.90 19.13
CA ASP A 192 3.19 -7.08 18.78
C ASP A 192 3.53 -7.09 17.27
N ALA A 193 2.55 -6.79 16.41
CA ALA A 193 2.79 -6.64 14.97
C ALA A 193 3.79 -5.50 14.66
N ALA A 194 3.63 -4.34 15.32
CA ALA A 194 4.56 -3.22 15.20
C ALA A 194 5.97 -3.56 15.68
N THR A 195 6.09 -4.36 16.74
CA THR A 195 7.38 -4.80 17.29
C THR A 195 8.10 -5.72 16.31
N LEU A 196 7.38 -6.66 15.70
CA LEU A 196 7.95 -7.53 14.66
C LEU A 196 8.42 -6.70 13.46
N LEU A 197 7.58 -5.81 12.94
CA LEU A 197 7.94 -4.95 11.82
C LEU A 197 9.17 -4.10 12.13
N ARG A 198 9.21 -3.48 13.32
CA ARG A 198 10.36 -2.70 13.79
C ARG A 198 11.65 -3.50 13.79
N ARG A 199 11.63 -4.73 14.31
CA ARG A 199 12.80 -5.62 14.33
C ARG A 199 13.28 -5.94 12.91
N LYS A 200 12.37 -6.15 11.97
CA LYS A 200 12.72 -6.41 10.56
C LYS A 200 13.32 -5.18 9.90
N THR A 201 12.76 -4.00 10.11
CA THR A 201 13.33 -2.76 9.57
C THR A 201 14.68 -2.42 10.19
N ASP A 202 14.87 -2.65 11.50
CA ASP A 202 16.17 -2.47 12.16
C ASP A 202 17.23 -3.41 11.58
N SER A 203 16.85 -4.65 11.30
CA SER A 203 17.73 -5.59 10.61
C SER A 203 18.15 -5.07 9.23
N LEU A 204 17.21 -4.51 8.45
CA LEU A 204 17.52 -3.93 7.13
C LEU A 204 18.45 -2.72 7.25
N PHE A 205 18.22 -1.82 8.21
CA PHE A 205 19.10 -0.67 8.48
C PHE A 205 20.50 -1.07 8.94
N ALA A 206 20.65 -2.25 9.55
CA ALA A 206 21.94 -2.77 9.99
C ALA A 206 22.74 -3.39 8.83
N ILE A 207 22.07 -4.10 7.90
CA ILE A 207 22.74 -4.83 6.82
C ILE A 207 22.91 -4.01 5.53
N ARG A 208 22.03 -3.01 5.28
CA ARG A 208 22.08 -2.17 4.08
C ARG A 208 22.75 -0.84 4.41
N GLY A 209 23.71 -0.43 3.57
CA GLY A 209 24.36 0.89 3.69
C GLY A 209 23.37 2.04 3.51
N ASN A 210 22.55 1.97 2.45
CA ASN A 210 21.50 2.93 2.10
C ASN A 210 20.15 2.20 1.97
N ALA A 211 19.44 2.03 3.08
CA ALA A 211 18.19 1.26 3.08
C ALA A 211 17.03 2.09 2.49
N ASN A 212 16.48 1.67 1.36
CA ASN A 212 15.25 2.21 0.78
C ASN A 212 14.09 1.32 1.21
N ILE A 213 13.33 1.74 2.22
CA ILE A 213 12.26 0.95 2.80
C ILE A 213 10.94 1.68 2.59
N VAL A 214 9.96 1.01 1.97
CA VAL A 214 8.56 1.44 1.91
C VAL A 214 7.72 0.42 2.65
N ILE A 215 6.96 0.89 3.64
CA ILE A 215 5.98 0.10 4.37
C ILE A 215 4.62 0.68 4.03
N MET A 216 3.71 -0.18 3.60
CA MET A 216 2.34 0.20 3.29
C MET A 216 1.37 -0.81 3.93
N GLY A 217 0.17 -0.37 4.24
CA GLY A 217 -0.78 -1.28 4.87
C GLY A 217 -1.96 -0.60 5.51
N ASP A 218 -2.94 -1.41 5.86
CA ASP A 218 -3.97 -1.08 6.83
C ASP A 218 -3.43 -1.46 8.22
N PHE A 219 -3.05 -0.44 8.98
CA PHE A 219 -2.48 -0.63 10.30
C PHE A 219 -3.55 -0.76 11.39
N ASN A 220 -4.83 -0.53 11.07
CA ASN A 220 -5.90 -0.44 12.08
C ASN A 220 -5.59 0.51 13.25
N ASP A 221 -4.63 1.42 13.07
CA ASP A 221 -4.18 2.44 14.00
C ASP A 221 -3.77 3.70 13.24
N CYS A 222 -4.07 4.88 13.79
CA CYS A 222 -3.69 6.17 13.24
C CYS A 222 -2.18 6.43 13.47
N PRO A 223 -1.57 7.37 12.72
CA PRO A 223 -0.15 7.70 12.87
C PRO A 223 0.29 8.07 14.30
N ASP A 224 -0.61 8.59 15.14
CA ASP A 224 -0.35 9.00 16.54
C ASP A 224 -0.59 7.89 17.58
N ASP A 225 -1.12 6.73 17.19
CA ASP A 225 -1.29 5.59 18.08
C ASP A 225 0.06 5.01 18.54
N LYS A 226 0.07 4.35 19.70
CA LYS A 226 1.29 3.84 20.33
C LYS A 226 2.04 2.84 19.45
N SER A 227 1.32 1.96 18.76
CA SER A 227 1.88 0.95 17.86
C SER A 227 2.73 1.61 16.75
N ILE A 228 2.23 2.67 16.12
CA ILE A 228 2.91 3.41 15.05
C ILE A 228 3.98 4.36 15.63
N PHE A 229 3.57 5.29 16.50
CA PHE A 229 4.43 6.38 16.93
C PHE A 229 5.51 5.95 17.92
N ARG A 230 5.20 5.06 18.86
CA ARG A 230 6.13 4.67 19.95
C ARG A 230 6.85 3.36 19.68
N THR A 231 6.13 2.35 19.20
CA THR A 231 6.69 1.00 19.00
C THR A 231 7.43 0.90 17.67
N LEU A 232 6.77 1.19 16.56
CA LEU A 232 7.42 1.22 15.24
C LEU A 232 8.38 2.43 15.10
N LYS A 233 8.13 3.48 15.90
CA LYS A 233 8.85 4.77 15.86
C LYS A 233 8.80 5.41 14.47
N ALA A 234 7.65 5.32 13.82
CA ALA A 234 7.41 6.04 12.58
C ALA A 234 7.13 7.51 12.90
N ARG A 235 8.13 8.36 12.70
CA ARG A 235 8.10 9.76 13.14
C ARG A 235 7.35 10.65 12.16
N SER A 236 7.01 11.87 12.61
CA SER A 236 6.55 12.93 11.71
C SER A 236 7.67 13.42 10.79
N LEU A 237 7.33 13.81 9.56
CA LEU A 237 8.24 14.46 8.62
C LEU A 237 8.83 15.77 9.17
N ASN A 238 8.16 16.41 10.14
CA ASN A 238 8.62 17.65 10.76
C ASN A 238 9.65 17.44 11.89
N TYR A 239 9.99 16.19 12.20
CA TYR A 239 11.02 15.87 13.20
C TYR A 239 12.43 15.92 12.57
N HIS A 240 13.48 15.83 13.41
CA HIS A 240 14.85 15.68 12.94
C HIS A 240 14.97 14.49 11.97
N ARG A 241 15.63 14.73 10.84
CA ARG A 241 15.80 13.75 9.78
C ARG A 241 17.01 12.84 10.03
N SER A 242 16.84 11.54 9.85
CA SER A 242 17.89 10.53 9.86
C SER A 242 17.57 9.48 8.80
N ASP A 243 18.55 9.14 7.96
CA ASP A 243 18.34 8.16 6.87
C ASP A 243 18.10 6.73 7.39
N LYS A 244 18.46 6.46 8.66
CA LYS A 244 18.26 5.19 9.37
C LYS A 244 17.04 5.17 10.29
N GLU A 245 16.11 6.09 10.11
CA GLU A 245 14.83 6.13 10.84
C GLU A 245 13.64 6.00 9.88
N LEU A 246 12.47 5.72 10.46
CA LEU A 246 11.20 5.59 9.75
C LEU A 246 10.36 6.85 9.92
N TYR A 247 9.65 7.25 8.86
CA TYR A 247 8.80 8.43 8.83
C TYR A 247 7.42 8.07 8.28
N ASN A 248 6.37 8.50 8.97
CA ASN A 248 5.00 8.33 8.54
C ASN A 248 4.57 9.51 7.65
N MET A 249 4.09 9.20 6.44
CA MET A 249 3.78 10.19 5.42
C MET A 249 2.48 10.97 5.68
N PHE A 250 1.66 10.55 6.65
CA PHE A 250 0.37 11.15 6.97
C PHE A 250 0.31 11.82 8.34
N PHE A 251 1.32 11.63 9.20
CA PHE A 251 1.29 12.13 10.58
C PHE A 251 1.03 13.64 10.68
N HIS A 252 1.67 14.45 9.84
CA HIS A 252 1.54 15.91 9.85
C HIS A 252 0.15 16.41 9.44
N ARG A 253 -0.69 15.54 8.86
CA ARG A 253 -2.02 15.85 8.32
C ARG A 253 -3.18 15.42 9.23
N LEU A 254 -2.90 14.81 10.38
CA LEU A 254 -3.95 14.26 11.26
C LEU A 254 -4.96 15.30 11.79
N LYS A 255 -4.62 16.58 11.74
CA LYS A 255 -5.51 17.68 12.17
C LYS A 255 -6.42 18.20 11.03
N GLU A 256 -6.25 17.72 9.81
CA GLU A 256 -7.08 18.13 8.67
C GLU A 256 -8.52 17.62 8.84
N LYS A 257 -9.49 18.50 8.56
CA LYS A 257 -10.91 18.14 8.60
C LYS A 257 -11.25 17.26 7.39
N ASN A 258 -12.13 16.28 7.59
CA ASN A 258 -12.61 15.38 6.53
C ASN A 258 -11.50 14.60 5.80
N PHE A 259 -10.37 14.41 6.49
CA PHE A 259 -9.19 13.72 6.00
C PHE A 259 -9.06 12.35 6.68
N GLY A 260 -8.97 11.30 5.88
CA GLY A 260 -8.86 9.92 6.36
C GLY A 260 -9.13 8.93 5.24
N THR A 261 -8.75 7.69 5.48
CA THR A 261 -8.91 6.56 4.56
C THR A 261 -10.11 5.72 4.94
N TYR A 262 -10.51 5.73 6.21
CA TYR A 262 -11.64 4.99 6.77
C TYR A 262 -12.61 5.95 7.49
N PHE A 263 -13.91 5.65 7.45
CA PHE A 263 -14.94 6.47 8.10
C PHE A 263 -15.75 5.64 9.09
N PHE A 264 -15.68 6.01 10.38
CA PHE A 264 -16.33 5.28 11.46
C PHE A 264 -16.95 6.22 12.48
N GLN A 265 -18.20 5.96 12.86
CA GLN A 265 -18.94 6.72 13.88
C GLN A 265 -18.85 8.25 13.71
N GLY A 266 -18.98 8.73 12.47
CA GLY A 266 -18.97 10.16 12.17
C GLY A 266 -17.57 10.78 12.04
N ARG A 267 -16.49 9.97 12.11
CA ARG A 267 -15.10 10.46 12.09
C ARG A 267 -14.31 9.78 10.99
N TRP A 268 -13.44 10.56 10.37
CA TRP A 268 -12.42 10.07 9.46
C TRP A 268 -11.19 9.65 10.27
N GLU A 269 -10.64 8.48 9.95
CA GLU A 269 -9.41 7.93 10.52
C GLU A 269 -8.42 7.62 9.37
N VAL A 270 -7.12 7.72 9.64
CA VAL A 270 -6.05 7.38 8.68
C VAL A 270 -5.48 6.03 9.08
N LEU A 271 -6.15 4.95 8.68
CA LEU A 271 -5.73 3.58 9.00
C LEU A 271 -4.74 3.05 7.94
N ASP A 272 -5.00 3.37 6.68
CA ASP A 272 -4.17 3.00 5.54
C ASP A 272 -3.05 4.04 5.36
N GLN A 273 -1.80 3.60 5.46
CA GLN A 273 -0.66 4.53 5.58
C GLN A 273 0.54 4.10 4.75
N PHE A 274 1.41 5.08 4.46
CA PHE A 274 2.79 4.86 4.04
C PHE A 274 3.74 5.29 5.14
N ILE A 275 4.72 4.42 5.42
CA ILE A 275 5.85 4.69 6.31
C ILE A 275 7.12 4.37 5.53
N VAL A 276 8.09 5.27 5.53
CA VAL A 276 9.26 5.20 4.65
C VAL A 276 10.56 5.39 5.43
N SER A 277 11.67 4.83 4.94
CA SER A 277 12.98 5.17 5.48
C SER A 277 13.34 6.63 5.18
N GLY A 278 14.11 7.25 6.07
CA GLY A 278 14.59 8.61 5.87
C GLY A 278 15.37 8.76 4.56
N ASN A 279 16.10 7.72 4.13
CA ASN A 279 16.86 7.72 2.88
C ASN A 279 16.00 8.03 1.63
N LEU A 280 14.70 7.69 1.64
CA LEU A 280 13.80 7.98 0.51
C LEU A 280 13.29 9.43 0.47
N LEU A 281 13.61 10.23 1.50
CA LEU A 281 13.17 11.63 1.59
C LEU A 281 14.21 12.61 1.02
N THR A 282 15.36 12.15 0.51
CA THR A 282 16.41 13.05 -0.05
C THR A 282 16.50 12.91 -1.55
N ASP A 283 16.67 14.04 -2.22
CA ASP A 283 16.69 14.13 -3.67
C ASP A 283 18.05 13.70 -4.27
N ASP A 284 19.07 13.50 -3.43
CA ASP A 284 20.36 12.91 -3.83
C ASP A 284 20.29 11.37 -3.95
N ASN A 285 19.25 10.74 -3.40
CA ASN A 285 19.00 9.32 -3.57
C ASN A 285 18.55 9.05 -5.02
N PRO A 286 19.09 8.02 -5.72
CA PRO A 286 18.62 7.63 -7.04
C PRO A 286 17.12 7.30 -7.13
N ILE A 287 16.48 6.96 -6.01
CA ILE A 287 15.03 6.84 -5.86
C ILE A 287 14.56 7.67 -4.66
N TYR A 288 13.70 8.65 -4.90
CA TYR A 288 13.22 9.53 -3.83
C TYR A 288 11.75 9.89 -4.00
N ILE A 289 11.09 10.22 -2.89
CA ILE A 289 9.68 10.56 -2.84
C ILE A 289 9.48 11.96 -3.40
N LYS A 290 8.73 12.06 -4.49
CA LYS A 290 8.36 13.32 -5.12
C LYS A 290 7.58 14.17 -4.11
N GLY A 291 8.07 15.37 -3.83
CA GLY A 291 7.41 16.33 -2.93
C GLY A 291 7.36 15.92 -1.46
N ARG A 292 7.94 14.76 -1.08
CA ARG A 292 7.86 14.19 0.28
C ARG A 292 6.42 14.07 0.78
N GLU A 293 5.51 13.73 -0.11
CA GLU A 293 4.08 13.64 0.17
C GLU A 293 3.51 12.28 -0.20
N ALA A 294 2.43 11.91 0.49
CA ALA A 294 1.56 10.81 0.11
C ALA A 294 0.11 11.31 0.09
N HIS A 295 -0.73 10.65 -0.70
CA HIS A 295 -2.06 11.13 -1.02
C HIS A 295 -3.11 10.06 -0.71
N ILE A 296 -4.27 10.50 -0.25
CA ILE A 296 -5.49 9.70 -0.20
C ILE A 296 -6.23 9.95 -1.51
N PHE A 297 -6.43 8.91 -2.32
CA PHE A 297 -7.16 9.03 -3.58
C PHE A 297 -8.66 8.96 -3.31
N LYS A 298 -9.33 10.11 -3.45
CA LYS A 298 -10.71 10.35 -3.01
C LYS A 298 -11.60 10.90 -4.16
N PRO A 299 -11.70 10.21 -5.31
CA PRO A 299 -12.62 10.63 -6.38
C PRO A 299 -14.08 10.42 -5.95
N GLY A 300 -15.00 11.17 -6.56
CA GLY A 300 -16.43 11.11 -6.20
C GLY A 300 -17.07 9.73 -6.34
N PHE A 301 -16.60 8.88 -7.26
CA PHE A 301 -17.17 7.54 -7.44
C PHE A 301 -16.79 6.55 -6.32
N LEU A 302 -15.79 6.87 -5.49
CA LEU A 302 -15.44 6.08 -4.30
C LEU A 302 -16.20 6.56 -3.05
N LEU A 303 -17.07 7.56 -3.19
CA LEU A 303 -17.82 8.12 -2.09
C LEU A 303 -19.31 7.97 -2.33
N GLU A 304 -20.05 7.75 -1.25
CA GLU A 304 -21.49 7.93 -1.21
C GLU A 304 -21.84 9.03 -0.22
N GLU A 305 -22.95 9.71 -0.46
CA GLU A 305 -23.45 10.78 0.37
C GLU A 305 -24.68 10.33 1.13
N GLU A 306 -24.64 10.45 2.46
CA GLU A 306 -25.80 10.22 3.29
C GLU A 306 -26.79 11.38 3.12
N LYS A 307 -27.92 11.11 2.46
CA LYS A 307 -28.92 12.14 2.08
C LYS A 307 -29.38 13.04 3.23
N ALA A 308 -29.50 12.50 4.44
CA ALA A 308 -30.03 13.25 5.59
C ALA A 308 -29.00 14.23 6.20
N SER A 309 -27.71 13.87 6.17
CA SER A 309 -26.64 14.62 6.84
C SER A 309 -25.71 15.36 5.87
N GLY A 310 -25.75 15.01 4.57
CA GLY A 310 -24.78 15.46 3.56
C GLY A 310 -23.37 14.89 3.76
N ILE A 311 -23.19 13.96 4.71
CA ILE A 311 -21.88 13.39 5.02
C ILE A 311 -21.47 12.45 3.90
N LYS A 312 -20.29 12.70 3.33
CA LYS A 312 -19.64 11.80 2.39
C LYS A 312 -18.79 10.78 3.12
N ARG A 313 -18.94 9.51 2.76
CA ARG A 313 -18.17 8.37 3.30
C ARG A 313 -17.77 7.42 2.17
N PRO A 314 -16.79 6.52 2.38
CA PRO A 314 -16.43 5.52 1.37
C PRO A 314 -17.65 4.72 0.94
N TYR A 315 -17.80 4.54 -0.37
CA TYR A 315 -18.89 3.75 -0.95
C TYR A 315 -18.55 2.27 -0.79
N ARG A 316 -19.00 1.69 0.32
CA ARG A 316 -18.66 0.32 0.73
C ARG A 316 -19.49 -0.75 0.04
N THR A 317 -18.98 -1.97 0.01
CA THR A 317 -19.59 -3.12 -0.68
C THR A 317 -20.86 -3.57 0.03
N TYR A 318 -20.86 -3.54 1.36
CA TYR A 318 -21.94 -4.06 2.19
C TYR A 318 -22.32 -3.14 3.36
N TYR A 319 -23.61 -3.15 3.72
CA TYR A 319 -24.12 -2.63 4.98
C TYR A 319 -24.68 -3.78 5.82
N GLY A 320 -23.84 -4.35 6.69
CA GLY A 320 -24.13 -5.66 7.26
C GLY A 320 -24.36 -6.68 6.12
N PRO A 321 -25.40 -7.52 6.15
CA PRO A 321 -25.66 -8.47 5.07
C PRO A 321 -26.25 -7.82 3.79
N ARG A 322 -26.60 -6.54 3.82
CA ARG A 322 -27.21 -5.86 2.66
C ARG A 322 -26.12 -5.46 1.65
N TYR A 323 -26.14 -6.08 0.47
CA TYR A 323 -25.27 -5.69 -0.64
C TYR A 323 -25.59 -4.27 -1.11
N ASN A 324 -24.56 -3.42 -1.12
CA ASN A 324 -24.62 -2.01 -1.49
C ASN A 324 -24.01 -1.74 -2.87
N GLY A 325 -23.14 -2.64 -3.35
CA GLY A 325 -22.52 -2.55 -4.68
C GLY A 325 -21.35 -1.56 -4.80
N GLY A 326 -20.84 -1.08 -3.68
CA GLY A 326 -19.68 -0.18 -3.64
C GLY A 326 -18.33 -0.84 -3.92
N PHE A 327 -17.27 -0.10 -3.61
CA PHE A 327 -15.88 -0.43 -3.92
C PHE A 327 -15.16 -1.02 -2.71
N SER A 328 -15.08 -0.26 -1.63
CA SER A 328 -14.43 -0.60 -0.36
C SER A 328 -14.93 0.37 0.70
N ASP A 329 -14.90 -0.02 1.96
CA ASP A 329 -15.05 0.91 3.08
C ASP A 329 -13.78 1.70 3.40
N HIS A 330 -12.70 1.44 2.68
CA HIS A 330 -11.45 2.19 2.71
C HIS A 330 -11.23 2.99 1.42
N LEU A 331 -10.46 4.07 1.51
CA LEU A 331 -9.94 4.81 0.36
C LEU A 331 -8.49 4.41 0.10
N PRO A 332 -8.10 4.21 -1.18
CA PRO A 332 -6.73 3.91 -1.53
C PRO A 332 -5.79 5.08 -1.23
N VAL A 333 -4.56 4.75 -0.87
CA VAL A 333 -3.46 5.71 -0.71
C VAL A 333 -2.41 5.48 -1.78
N TYR A 334 -1.73 6.54 -2.23
CA TYR A 334 -0.60 6.42 -3.13
C TYR A 334 0.52 7.41 -2.82
N ILE A 335 1.71 7.10 -3.32
CA ILE A 335 2.92 7.90 -3.20
C ILE A 335 3.68 7.85 -4.53
N ASP A 336 4.23 8.99 -4.94
CA ASP A 336 4.97 9.13 -6.18
C ASP A 336 6.47 9.24 -5.90
N PHE A 337 7.26 8.48 -6.65
CA PHE A 337 8.71 8.54 -6.63
C PHE A 337 9.25 9.12 -7.93
N LYS A 338 10.40 9.77 -7.82
CA LYS A 338 11.30 10.07 -8.93
C LYS A 338 12.44 9.08 -8.91
N ILE A 339 12.71 8.48 -10.06
CA ILE A 339 13.83 7.57 -10.24
C ILE A 339 14.79 8.14 -11.27
N ASN A 340 16.04 8.33 -10.84
CA ASN A 340 17.16 8.71 -11.67
C ASN A 340 17.74 7.42 -12.29
N ARG A 341 17.60 7.26 -13.61
CA ARG A 341 18.19 6.12 -14.31
C ARG A 341 19.72 6.20 -14.25
N PRO A 342 20.43 5.10 -13.98
CA PRO A 342 21.88 5.07 -14.06
C PRO A 342 22.31 5.34 -15.50
N ARG A 343 23.48 5.94 -15.65
CA ARG A 343 24.08 6.26 -16.94
C ARG A 343 24.45 5.02 -17.73
#